data_AF-A0A674AM68-F1
#
_entry.id   AF-A0A674AM68-F1
#
_cell.length_a   1.000
_cell.length_b   1.000
_cell.length_c   1.000
_cell.angle_alpha   90.00
_cell.angle_beta   90.00
_cell.angle_gamma   90.00
#
_symmetry.space_group_name_H-M   'P 1'
#
loop_
_entity.id
_entity.type
_entity.pdbx_description
1 polymer ?
#
loop_
_entity_poly.entity_id
_entity_poly.type
_entity_poly.pdbx_seq_one_letter_code
_entity_poly.pdbx_strand_id
1 'polypeptide(L)'
;MAVWIQAQQLQGDALHQMQSLYGQHFPIEVRHYLAQWIEGQLWDSVELENPQDELKAKRLLDSLVQELQRKAEHQVGEDGFLLKIKLGHYASQLKSTYDRCPLELVRCIKHILHSEQRLVQEAVGSGGGGGTMDSLSQRHQQINQTFEELRVSTQETENELRKLQHNQEYFIIQYQENLRIQAQLSSLSAVPAEERTQRETSLQAKRATVEAWLTREANTLQKYRLDLAEKHQKTLGQLRKQQTLILDEELIQWKRRQQLAGNGGPTEGGLDVLQSWCEKLADLIWQNRQQIRRAEHLTQQLPLPGPMEELLTKLNSDITDIISALVTSTFIIEKQPPQVLKTQTKFAATVRLLVGGKLNVHMNPPQVKAVIVSEQQAKALLKNESTRNDSSGEILNNNCVMEYHRTTGTLSAHFRNMSLKRIKRSDRRGAESVTEEKFTVMFESQFSVGGNELVFHVKTLSLPVVVIVHGSQDNNATATVLWDNAFAEPVIFVIERKSNLVHNTIGYLCYPQESLPGRNFTFWQWFDGVMELMKKHLKPHWNDG
;
A
#
# COMPACT_ATOMS: atom_id res chain seq x y z
N MET A 1 -28.10 15.24 24.50
CA MET A 1 -26.70 14.94 24.15
C MET A 1 -26.22 16.09 23.30
N ALA A 2 -25.04 16.66 23.57
CA ALA A 2 -24.57 17.83 22.84
C ALA A 2 -24.43 17.51 21.34
N VAL A 3 -24.87 18.42 20.45
CA VAL A 3 -24.72 18.29 18.99
C VAL A 3 -23.26 18.07 18.62
N TRP A 4 -22.34 18.65 19.39
CA TRP A 4 -20.90 18.44 19.25
C TRP A 4 -20.47 16.97 19.29
N ILE A 5 -21.06 16.16 20.18
CA ILE A 5 -20.70 14.74 20.31
C ILE A 5 -21.06 13.98 19.02
N GLN A 6 -22.17 14.36 18.39
CA GLN A 6 -22.59 13.79 17.11
C GLN A 6 -21.72 14.32 15.96
N ALA A 7 -21.37 15.61 15.98
CA ALA A 7 -20.47 16.21 14.99
C ALA A 7 -19.07 15.56 15.01
N GLN A 8 -18.56 15.18 16.19
CA GLN A 8 -17.30 14.45 16.33
C GLN A 8 -17.29 13.06 15.68
N GLN A 9 -18.47 12.50 15.37
CA GLN A 9 -18.62 11.21 14.69
C GLN A 9 -18.69 11.34 13.17
N LEU A 10 -18.74 12.57 12.62
CA LEU A 10 -18.71 12.79 11.18
C LEU A 10 -17.41 12.25 10.57
N GLN A 11 -17.50 11.72 9.34
CA GLN A 11 -16.38 11.15 8.59
C GLN A 11 -16.36 11.67 7.15
N GLY A 12 -15.23 11.50 6.46
CA GLY A 12 -15.08 11.87 5.05
C GLY A 12 -15.33 13.36 4.79
N ASP A 13 -16.04 13.68 3.70
CA ASP A 13 -16.29 15.06 3.28
C ASP A 13 -17.09 15.87 4.32
N ALA A 14 -17.99 15.23 5.06
CA ALA A 14 -18.73 15.89 6.13
C ALA A 14 -17.82 16.35 7.28
N LEU A 15 -16.79 15.55 7.61
CA LEU A 15 -15.79 15.93 8.61
C LEU A 15 -14.92 17.09 8.10
N HIS A 16 -14.51 17.06 6.82
CA HIS A 16 -13.72 18.14 6.22
C HIS A 16 -14.50 19.46 6.18
N GLN A 17 -15.79 19.41 5.79
CA GLN A 17 -16.67 20.58 5.84
C GLN A 17 -16.87 21.10 7.26
N MET A 18 -17.01 20.22 8.25
CA MET A 18 -17.08 20.62 9.66
C MET A 18 -15.77 21.29 10.11
N GLN A 19 -14.61 20.75 9.74
CA GLN A 19 -13.30 21.32 10.09
C GLN A 19 -13.09 22.71 9.47
N SER A 20 -13.57 22.94 8.23
CA SER A 20 -13.42 24.25 7.57
C SER A 20 -14.25 25.37 8.21
N LEU A 21 -15.24 25.04 9.05
CA LEU A 21 -16.00 26.04 9.82
C LEU A 21 -15.14 26.74 10.88
N TYR A 22 -14.02 26.13 11.28
CA TYR A 22 -13.17 26.59 12.37
C TYR A 22 -11.87 27.20 11.87
N GLY A 23 -11.41 28.26 12.55
CA GLY A 23 -10.23 29.01 12.13
C GLY A 23 -9.87 30.10 13.13
N GLN A 24 -9.22 31.16 12.64
CA GLN A 24 -8.84 32.29 13.51
C GLN A 24 -10.05 33.09 14.02
N HIS A 25 -11.15 33.08 13.27
CA HIS A 25 -12.42 33.71 13.65
C HIS A 25 -13.05 33.01 14.84
N PHE A 26 -13.09 31.67 14.83
CA PHE A 26 -13.58 30.88 15.95
C PHE A 26 -12.78 29.58 16.08
N PRO A 27 -11.92 29.44 17.11
CA PRO A 27 -11.08 28.25 17.28
C PRO A 27 -11.90 27.00 17.62
N ILE A 28 -11.58 25.87 17.00
CA ILE A 28 -12.26 24.59 17.24
C ILE A 28 -12.09 24.12 18.70
N GLU A 29 -10.99 24.50 19.35
CA GLU A 29 -10.75 24.20 20.75
C GLU A 29 -11.77 24.90 21.66
N VAL A 30 -12.18 26.14 21.33
CA VAL A 30 -13.23 26.85 22.08
C VAL A 30 -14.55 26.11 21.94
N ARG A 31 -14.90 25.69 20.71
CA ARG A 31 -16.08 24.84 20.46
C ARG A 31 -16.03 23.55 21.27
N HIS A 32 -14.88 22.86 21.27
CA HIS A 32 -14.71 21.56 21.91
C HIS A 32 -14.84 21.67 23.43
N TYR A 33 -14.11 22.60 24.05
CA TYR A 33 -14.09 22.72 25.49
C TYR A 33 -15.36 23.38 26.05
N LEU A 34 -16.01 24.29 25.32
CA LEU A 34 -17.24 24.93 25.81
C LEU A 34 -18.51 24.44 25.12
N ALA A 35 -18.49 23.26 24.50
CA ALA A 35 -19.61 22.73 23.73
C ALA A 35 -20.96 22.82 24.44
N GLN A 36 -21.03 22.32 25.68
CA GLN A 36 -22.27 22.32 26.47
C GLN A 36 -22.74 23.75 26.83
N TRP A 37 -21.80 24.66 27.12
CA TRP A 37 -22.14 26.04 27.45
C TRP A 37 -22.64 26.78 26.21
N ILE A 38 -21.95 26.64 25.08
CA ILE A 38 -22.29 27.28 23.80
C ILE A 38 -23.68 26.80 23.36
N GLU A 39 -23.93 25.50 23.34
CA GLU A 39 -25.23 24.95 22.92
C GLU A 39 -26.38 25.29 23.89
N GLY A 40 -26.06 25.67 25.13
CA GLY A 40 -27.04 26.08 26.13
C GLY A 40 -27.47 27.55 26.05
N GLN A 41 -26.84 28.38 25.21
CA GLN A 41 -27.19 29.79 25.08
C GLN A 41 -28.33 30.01 24.08
N LEU A 42 -29.15 31.03 24.33
CA LEU A 42 -30.26 31.42 23.45
C LEU A 42 -29.79 32.33 22.30
N TRP A 43 -28.91 31.81 21.43
CA TRP A 43 -28.37 32.58 20.29
C TRP A 43 -29.46 33.11 19.35
N ASP A 44 -30.60 32.42 19.25
CA ASP A 44 -31.73 32.84 18.42
C ASP A 44 -32.54 34.00 18.99
N SER A 45 -32.37 34.32 20.28
CA SER A 45 -33.02 35.47 20.91
C SER A 45 -32.36 36.83 20.61
N VAL A 46 -31.27 36.81 19.85
CA VAL A 46 -30.51 37.98 19.40
C VAL A 46 -30.78 38.18 17.91
N GLU A 47 -31.49 39.25 17.57
CA GLU A 47 -31.78 39.64 16.19
C GLU A 47 -30.61 40.45 15.62
N LEU A 48 -29.94 39.92 14.58
CA LEU A 48 -28.74 40.52 13.99
C LEU A 48 -28.98 41.88 13.32
N GLU A 49 -30.23 42.17 12.96
CA GLU A 49 -30.65 43.42 12.29
C GLU A 49 -31.14 44.48 13.29
N ASN A 50 -31.29 44.13 14.56
CA ASN A 50 -31.81 45.01 15.60
C ASN A 50 -30.65 45.61 16.42
N PRO A 51 -30.37 46.92 16.31
CA PRO A 51 -29.28 47.56 17.06
C PRO A 51 -29.45 47.49 18.59
N GLN A 52 -30.68 47.30 19.09
CA GLN A 52 -30.94 47.19 20.52
C GLN A 52 -30.43 45.87 21.13
N ASP A 53 -30.19 44.87 20.29
CA ASP A 53 -29.69 43.55 20.70
C ASP A 53 -28.16 43.46 20.79
N GLU A 54 -27.45 44.53 20.41
CA GLU A 54 -26.00 44.63 20.56
C GLU A 54 -25.56 44.50 22.04
N LEU A 55 -26.37 45.03 22.97
CA LEU A 55 -26.16 44.87 24.41
C LEU A 55 -26.29 43.40 24.87
N LYS A 56 -27.20 42.63 24.27
CA LYS A 56 -27.33 41.19 24.56
C LYS A 56 -26.15 40.42 23.99
N ALA A 57 -25.74 40.75 22.76
CA ALA A 57 -24.57 40.15 22.13
C ALA A 57 -23.29 40.43 22.91
N LYS A 58 -23.12 41.65 23.46
CA LYS A 58 -22.00 42.00 24.32
C LYS A 58 -21.97 41.18 25.61
N ARG A 59 -23.12 40.98 26.27
CA ARG A 59 -23.22 40.11 27.45
C ARG A 59 -22.85 38.66 27.15
N LEU A 60 -23.24 38.15 25.98
CA LEU A 60 -22.86 36.79 25.54
C LEU A 60 -21.35 36.67 25.30
N LEU A 61 -20.73 37.68 24.67
CA LEU A 61 -19.27 37.74 24.51
C LEU A 61 -18.56 37.76 25.86
N ASP A 62 -18.96 38.63 26.78
CA ASP A 62 -18.34 38.73 28.10
C ASP A 62 -18.49 37.41 28.89
N SER A 63 -19.66 36.78 28.79
CA SER A 63 -19.93 35.49 29.44
C SER A 63 -19.10 34.35 28.84
N LEU A 64 -18.91 34.33 27.51
CA LEU A 64 -18.05 33.35 26.83
C LEU A 64 -16.58 33.50 27.27
N VAL A 65 -16.09 34.73 27.33
CA VAL A 65 -14.72 35.05 27.78
C VAL A 65 -14.53 34.63 29.25
N GLN A 66 -15.50 34.93 30.11
CA GLN A 66 -15.47 34.54 31.51
C GLN A 66 -15.47 33.02 31.67
N GLU A 67 -16.28 32.30 30.89
CA GLU A 67 -16.36 30.84 30.95
C GLU A 67 -15.05 30.18 30.47
N LEU A 68 -14.39 30.74 29.44
CA LEU A 68 -13.06 30.30 29.02
C LEU A 68 -12.00 30.51 30.11
N GLN A 69 -12.01 31.68 30.76
CA GLN A 69 -11.11 31.99 31.87
C GLN A 69 -11.34 31.04 33.06
N ARG A 70 -12.61 30.84 33.45
CA ARG A 70 -12.99 29.88 34.48
C ARG A 70 -12.45 28.49 34.14
N LYS A 71 -12.65 28.02 32.90
CA LYS A 71 -12.19 26.70 32.47
C LYS A 71 -10.67 26.58 32.42
N ALA A 72 -9.96 27.67 32.12
CA ALA A 72 -8.50 27.73 32.17
C ALA A 72 -7.97 27.64 33.61
N GLU A 73 -8.61 28.34 34.56
CA GLU A 73 -8.22 28.34 35.98
C GLU A 73 -8.39 26.97 36.65
N HIS A 74 -9.38 26.18 36.22
CA HIS A 74 -9.65 24.85 36.73
C HIS A 74 -8.69 23.77 36.19
N GLN A 75 -7.78 24.08 35.24
CA GLN A 75 -6.78 23.13 34.78
C GLN A 75 -5.60 23.05 35.76
N VAL A 76 -5.32 21.84 36.26
CA VAL A 76 -4.23 21.54 37.21
C VAL A 76 -3.39 20.36 36.68
N GLY A 77 -2.09 20.33 36.96
CA GLY A 77 -1.16 19.27 36.54
C GLY A 77 -0.30 19.65 35.32
N GLU A 78 0.70 18.81 35.01
CA GLU A 78 1.64 19.04 33.89
C GLU A 78 0.92 19.09 32.52
N ASP A 79 -0.06 18.21 32.30
CA ASP A 79 -0.88 18.20 31.07
C ASP A 79 -1.88 19.37 31.00
N GLY A 80 -2.33 19.89 32.15
CA GLY A 80 -3.28 21.00 32.24
C GLY A 80 -2.64 22.37 31.99
N PHE A 81 -1.32 22.50 32.16
CA PHE A 81 -0.60 23.76 32.01
C PHE A 81 -0.71 24.34 30.59
N LEU A 82 -0.49 23.52 29.57
CA LEU A 82 -0.58 23.97 28.17
C LEU A 82 -2.01 24.38 27.80
N LEU A 83 -2.99 23.61 28.27
CA LEU A 83 -4.41 23.90 28.03
C LEU A 83 -4.83 25.23 28.69
N LYS A 84 -4.37 25.50 29.92
CA LYS A 84 -4.60 26.77 30.62
C LYS A 84 -4.11 27.97 29.80
N ILE A 85 -2.87 27.91 29.28
CA ILE A 85 -2.31 28.98 28.45
C ILE A 85 -3.14 29.19 27.19
N LYS A 86 -3.49 28.10 26.49
CA LYS A 86 -4.28 28.16 25.26
C LYS A 86 -5.67 28.77 25.49
N LEU A 87 -6.41 28.31 26.50
CA LEU A 87 -7.74 28.83 26.83
C LEU A 87 -7.68 30.32 27.22
N GLY A 88 -6.67 30.75 27.98
CA GLY A 88 -6.45 32.16 28.31
C GLY A 88 -6.13 33.02 27.08
N HIS A 89 -5.34 32.48 26.14
CA HIS A 89 -5.07 33.13 24.86
C HIS A 89 -6.34 33.29 24.02
N TYR A 90 -7.16 32.24 23.88
CA TYR A 90 -8.41 32.30 23.13
C TYR A 90 -9.41 33.29 23.76
N ALA A 91 -9.49 33.36 25.09
CA ALA A 91 -10.32 34.34 25.77
C ALA A 91 -9.93 35.79 25.40
N SER A 92 -8.62 36.06 25.38
CA SER A 92 -8.09 37.38 25.00
C SER A 92 -8.28 37.67 23.50
N GLN A 93 -8.08 36.66 22.65
CA GLN A 93 -8.27 36.74 21.20
C GLN A 93 -9.73 37.05 20.86
N LEU A 94 -10.69 36.25 21.36
CA LEU A 94 -12.11 36.45 21.07
C LEU A 94 -12.60 37.82 21.58
N LYS A 95 -12.14 38.25 22.75
CA LYS A 95 -12.43 39.60 23.24
C LYS A 95 -11.89 40.66 22.29
N SER A 96 -10.62 40.57 21.88
CA SER A 96 -10.03 41.53 20.95
C SER A 96 -10.73 41.56 19.59
N THR A 97 -11.17 40.40 19.09
CA THR A 97 -11.79 40.26 17.76
C THR A 97 -13.21 40.82 17.74
N TYR A 98 -14.01 40.56 18.79
CA TYR A 98 -15.45 40.80 18.77
C TYR A 98 -15.93 41.94 19.69
N ASP A 99 -15.10 42.51 20.57
CA ASP A 99 -15.55 43.58 21.51
C ASP A 99 -16.06 44.85 20.78
N ARG A 100 -15.53 45.13 19.59
CA ARG A 100 -15.98 46.25 18.75
C ARG A 100 -17.28 45.98 18.00
N CYS A 101 -17.61 44.71 17.74
CA CYS A 101 -18.84 44.32 17.07
C CYS A 101 -19.32 42.94 17.57
N PRO A 102 -19.98 42.89 18.75
CA PRO A 102 -20.36 41.63 19.38
C PRO A 102 -21.39 40.83 18.58
N LEU A 103 -22.16 41.49 17.71
CA LEU A 103 -23.12 40.84 16.82
C LEU A 103 -22.44 39.90 15.81
N GLU A 104 -21.20 40.16 15.41
CA GLU A 104 -20.44 39.27 14.53
C GLU A 104 -20.08 37.95 15.21
N LEU A 105 -19.87 37.94 16.53
CA LEU A 105 -19.67 36.71 17.29
C LEU A 105 -20.95 35.86 17.23
N VAL A 106 -22.09 36.48 17.47
CA VAL A 106 -23.40 35.80 17.45
C VAL A 106 -23.66 35.25 16.05
N ARG A 107 -23.42 36.04 14.99
CA ARG A 107 -23.53 35.58 13.60
C ARG A 107 -22.64 34.38 13.33
N CYS A 108 -21.38 34.44 13.77
CA CYS A 108 -20.40 33.37 13.60
C CYS A 108 -20.85 32.08 14.30
N ILE A 109 -21.23 32.15 15.58
CA ILE A 109 -21.66 30.97 16.35
C ILE A 109 -22.96 30.39 15.79
N LYS A 110 -23.93 31.22 15.41
CA LYS A 110 -25.18 30.75 14.77
C LYS A 110 -24.89 30.00 13.47
N HIS A 111 -23.99 30.53 12.63
CA HIS A 111 -23.59 29.89 11.39
C HIS A 111 -22.91 28.53 11.64
N ILE A 112 -22.01 28.46 12.61
CA ILE A 112 -21.33 27.22 13.00
C ILE A 112 -22.35 26.19 13.48
N LEU A 113 -23.18 26.52 14.47
CA LEU A 113 -24.15 25.58 15.06
C LEU A 113 -25.16 25.09 14.02
N HIS A 114 -25.65 25.97 13.15
CA HIS A 114 -26.58 25.59 12.08
C HIS A 114 -25.92 24.67 11.06
N SER A 115 -24.68 24.96 10.65
CA SER A 115 -23.92 24.14 9.70
C SER A 115 -23.59 22.77 10.29
N GLU A 116 -23.21 22.69 11.56
CA GLU A 116 -23.00 21.42 12.26
C GLU A 116 -24.28 20.58 12.32
N GLN A 117 -25.40 21.21 12.70
CA GLN A 117 -26.68 20.53 12.78
C GLN A 117 -27.13 20.00 11.41
N ARG A 118 -26.93 20.78 10.34
CA ARG A 118 -27.19 20.35 8.96
C ARG A 118 -26.32 19.14 8.59
N LEU A 119 -25.01 19.20 8.83
CA LEU A 119 -24.08 18.11 8.50
C LEU A 119 -24.42 16.82 9.27
N VAL A 120 -24.76 16.94 10.55
CA VAL A 120 -25.20 15.80 11.37
C VAL A 120 -26.52 15.24 10.86
N GLN A 121 -27.50 16.09 10.50
CA GLN A 121 -28.77 15.65 9.92
C GLN A 121 -28.60 15.00 8.55
N GLU A 122 -27.71 15.52 7.69
CA GLU A 122 -27.37 14.92 6.40
C GLU A 122 -26.69 13.55 6.58
N ALA A 123 -25.81 13.42 7.57
CA ALA A 123 -25.17 12.14 7.90
C ALA A 123 -26.16 11.11 8.47
N VAL A 124 -27.13 11.55 9.26
CA VAL A 124 -28.16 10.67 9.86
C VAL A 124 -29.30 10.35 8.87
N GLY A 125 -29.70 11.30 8.03
CA GLY A 125 -30.73 11.15 7.00
C GLY A 125 -30.25 10.40 5.76
N SER A 126 -28.94 10.44 5.48
CA SER A 126 -28.29 9.64 4.43
C SER A 126 -27.87 8.26 4.94
N GLY A 127 -28.78 7.51 5.56
CA GLY A 127 -28.61 6.09 5.90
C GLY A 127 -28.31 5.16 4.71
N GLY A 128 -28.01 5.69 3.53
CA GLY A 128 -27.53 4.96 2.34
C GLY A 128 -26.13 5.36 1.85
N GLY A 129 -25.42 6.28 2.52
CA GLY A 129 -24.06 6.71 2.13
C GLY A 129 -22.92 5.80 2.61
N GLY A 130 -23.21 4.81 3.46
CA GLY A 130 -22.21 3.89 4.04
C GLY A 130 -21.70 2.81 3.09
N GLY A 131 -22.27 2.66 1.88
CA GLY A 131 -22.01 1.52 1.00
C GLY A 131 -20.55 1.34 0.57
N THR A 132 -19.76 2.41 0.46
CA THR A 132 -18.34 2.33 0.08
C THR A 132 -17.44 1.96 1.25
N MET A 133 -17.72 2.45 2.46
CA MET A 133 -16.92 2.19 3.65
C MET A 133 -17.24 0.82 4.27
N ASP A 134 -18.51 0.40 4.25
CA ASP A 134 -18.93 -0.95 4.62
C ASP A 134 -18.36 -2.00 3.65
N SER A 135 -18.34 -1.72 2.35
CA SER A 135 -17.74 -2.61 1.35
C SER A 135 -16.22 -2.74 1.50
N LEU A 136 -15.50 -1.64 1.73
CA LEU A 136 -14.05 -1.66 1.99
C LEU A 136 -13.74 -2.43 3.28
N SER A 137 -14.46 -2.15 4.37
CA SER A 137 -14.30 -2.84 5.65
C SER A 137 -14.57 -4.35 5.51
N GLN A 138 -15.65 -4.72 4.80
CA GLN A 138 -15.99 -6.11 4.52
C GLN A 138 -14.92 -6.82 3.70
N ARG A 139 -14.36 -6.16 2.68
CA ARG A 139 -13.25 -6.70 1.88
C ARG A 139 -11.98 -6.90 2.73
N HIS A 140 -11.64 -5.94 3.59
CA HIS A 140 -10.51 -6.06 4.53
C HIS A 140 -10.71 -7.24 5.49
N GLN A 141 -11.94 -7.45 5.99
CA GLN A 141 -12.28 -8.59 6.84
C GLN A 141 -12.14 -9.92 6.08
N GLN A 142 -12.66 -10.00 4.85
CA GLN A 142 -12.55 -11.19 4.01
C GLN A 142 -11.08 -11.56 3.74
N ILE A 143 -10.24 -10.57 3.37
CA ILE A 143 -8.81 -10.77 3.16
C ILE A 143 -8.15 -11.36 4.42
N ASN A 144 -8.45 -10.79 5.59
CA ASN A 144 -7.88 -11.28 6.85
C ASN A 144 -8.40 -12.67 7.27
N GLN A 145 -9.66 -13.01 6.96
CA GLN A 145 -10.20 -14.34 7.18
C GLN A 145 -9.46 -15.40 6.35
N THR A 146 -9.25 -15.13 5.05
CA THR A 146 -8.49 -16.05 4.19
C THR A 146 -7.04 -16.21 4.67
N PHE A 147 -6.42 -15.15 5.20
CA PHE A 147 -5.10 -15.27 5.83
C PHE A 147 -5.09 -16.19 7.03
N GLU A 148 -6.13 -16.16 7.86
CA GLU A 148 -6.24 -17.04 9.01
C GLU A 148 -6.43 -18.50 8.59
N GLU A 149 -7.26 -18.76 7.57
CA GLU A 149 -7.42 -20.08 6.98
C GLU A 149 -6.10 -20.62 6.42
N LEU A 150 -5.36 -19.80 5.67
CA LEU A 150 -4.04 -20.14 5.14
C LEU A 150 -3.01 -20.40 6.25
N ARG A 151 -3.07 -19.64 7.35
CA ARG A 151 -2.20 -19.83 8.52
C ARG A 151 -2.47 -21.18 9.17
N VAL A 152 -3.74 -21.55 9.36
CA VAL A 152 -4.13 -22.85 9.91
C VAL A 152 -3.68 -23.98 8.98
N SER A 153 -3.95 -23.88 7.68
CA SER A 153 -3.52 -24.89 6.68
C SER A 153 -2.01 -25.09 6.68
N THR A 154 -1.23 -24.00 6.73
CA THR A 154 0.24 -24.03 6.78
C THR A 154 0.77 -24.66 8.08
N GLN A 155 0.05 -24.48 9.20
CA GLN A 155 0.40 -25.10 10.48
C GLN A 155 0.09 -26.59 10.50
N GLU A 156 -1.01 -27.01 9.87
CA GLU A 156 -1.38 -28.41 9.71
C GLU A 156 -0.34 -29.16 8.87
N THR A 157 0.07 -28.62 7.72
CA THR A 157 1.11 -29.23 6.87
C THR A 157 2.45 -29.32 7.60
N GLU A 158 2.82 -28.32 8.41
CA GLU A 158 4.03 -28.38 9.25
C GLU A 158 3.96 -29.51 10.30
N ASN A 159 2.80 -29.70 10.93
CA ASN A 159 2.62 -30.76 11.92
C ASN A 159 2.71 -32.16 11.27
N GLU A 160 2.12 -32.31 10.07
CA GLU A 160 2.19 -33.54 9.30
C GLU A 160 3.60 -33.84 8.79
N LEU A 161 4.32 -32.82 8.34
CA LEU A 161 5.73 -32.94 7.97
C LEU A 161 6.60 -33.40 9.14
N ARG A 162 6.39 -32.84 10.35
CA ARG A 162 7.10 -33.29 11.56
C ARG A 162 6.78 -34.74 11.91
N LYS A 163 5.51 -35.15 11.80
CA LYS A 163 5.09 -36.54 12.01
C LYS A 163 5.71 -37.48 10.97
N LEU A 164 5.70 -37.09 9.70
CA LEU A 164 6.31 -37.84 8.61
C LEU A 164 7.82 -38.02 8.84
N GLN A 165 8.52 -36.97 9.25
CA GLN A 165 9.93 -37.02 9.60
C GLN A 165 10.19 -38.04 10.71
N HIS A 166 9.45 -37.97 11.81
CA HIS A 166 9.60 -38.91 12.93
C HIS A 166 9.35 -40.36 12.51
N ASN A 167 8.30 -40.61 11.74
CA ASN A 167 7.99 -41.95 11.25
C ASN A 167 9.08 -42.47 10.29
N GLN A 168 9.64 -41.61 9.44
CA GLN A 168 10.73 -41.96 8.55
C GLN A 168 12.01 -42.28 9.31
N GLU A 169 12.37 -41.50 10.33
CA GLU A 169 13.51 -41.78 11.21
C GLU A 169 13.35 -43.14 11.91
N TYR A 170 12.15 -43.43 12.44
CA TYR A 170 11.86 -44.72 13.05
C TYR A 170 11.94 -45.87 12.04
N PHE A 171 11.42 -45.68 10.83
CA PHE A 171 11.54 -46.64 9.74
C PHE A 171 13.01 -46.97 9.42
N ILE A 172 13.87 -45.95 9.32
CA ILE A 172 15.29 -46.12 9.04
C ILE A 172 15.97 -46.95 10.13
N ILE A 173 15.64 -46.71 11.40
CA ILE A 173 16.17 -47.50 12.53
C ILE A 173 15.75 -48.97 12.42
N GLN A 174 14.47 -49.24 12.15
CA GLN A 174 13.98 -50.61 11.99
C GLN A 174 14.61 -51.31 10.76
N TYR A 175 14.86 -50.56 9.69
CA TYR A 175 15.55 -51.07 8.51
C TYR A 175 17.01 -51.44 8.82
N GLN A 176 17.72 -50.61 9.60
CA GLN A 176 19.07 -50.92 10.07
C GLN A 176 19.09 -52.15 10.99
N GLU A 177 18.11 -52.31 11.87
CA GLU A 177 17.98 -53.52 12.69
C GLU A 177 17.74 -54.76 11.83
N ASN A 178 16.94 -54.65 10.76
CA ASN A 178 16.76 -55.75 9.81
C ASN A 178 18.08 -56.18 9.16
N LEU A 179 18.90 -55.22 8.71
CA LEU A 179 20.23 -55.48 8.16
C LEU A 179 21.16 -56.12 9.21
N ARG A 180 21.07 -55.69 10.47
CA ARG A 180 21.84 -56.28 11.57
C ARG A 180 21.46 -57.74 11.82
N ILE A 181 20.17 -58.06 11.83
CA ILE A 181 19.66 -59.44 11.94
C ILE A 181 20.15 -60.27 10.74
N GLN A 182 20.15 -59.71 9.54
CA GLN A 182 20.66 -60.39 8.34
C GLN A 182 22.16 -60.68 8.45
N ALA A 183 22.95 -59.75 8.96
CA ALA A 183 24.38 -59.96 9.22
C ALA A 183 24.60 -61.04 10.29
N GLN A 184 23.82 -61.05 11.36
CA GLN A 184 23.86 -62.11 12.38
C GLN A 184 23.52 -63.48 11.80
N LEU A 185 22.51 -63.56 10.93
CA LEU A 185 22.17 -64.81 10.24
C LEU A 185 23.34 -65.32 9.39
N SER A 186 24.07 -64.43 8.71
CA SER A 186 25.23 -64.80 7.90
C SER A 186 26.44 -65.28 8.72
N SER A 187 26.58 -64.85 9.97
CA SER A 187 27.69 -65.21 10.87
C SER A 187 27.43 -66.43 11.77
N LEU A 188 26.23 -67.02 11.70
CA LEU A 188 25.85 -68.24 12.45
C LEU A 188 26.67 -69.48 12.09
N SER A 189 27.46 -69.45 11.01
CA SER A 189 28.34 -70.55 10.61
C SER A 189 29.43 -70.89 11.63
N ALA A 190 29.74 -69.99 12.56
CA ALA A 190 30.78 -70.15 13.58
C ALA A 190 30.29 -70.78 14.91
N VAL A 191 29.01 -71.12 15.05
CA VAL A 191 28.37 -71.59 16.30
C VAL A 191 28.08 -73.11 16.26
N PRO A 192 28.15 -73.85 17.38
CA PRO A 192 27.82 -75.28 17.45
C PRO A 192 26.43 -75.64 16.92
N ALA A 193 26.28 -76.84 16.34
CA ALA A 193 25.12 -77.24 15.54
C ALA A 193 23.76 -77.16 16.26
N GLU A 194 23.66 -77.57 17.53
CA GLU A 194 22.39 -77.55 18.29
C GLU A 194 21.93 -76.12 18.65
N GLU A 195 22.84 -75.25 19.10
CA GLU A 195 22.54 -73.84 19.36
C GLU A 195 22.24 -73.06 18.08
N ARG A 196 22.88 -73.46 16.97
CA ARG A 196 22.72 -72.83 15.66
C ARG A 196 21.29 -72.93 15.16
N THR A 197 20.68 -74.12 15.20
CA THR A 197 19.32 -74.32 14.69
C THR A 197 18.29 -73.48 15.45
N GLN A 198 18.35 -73.46 16.79
CA GLN A 198 17.42 -72.66 17.60
C GLN A 198 17.61 -71.14 17.39
N ARG A 199 18.86 -70.64 17.37
CA ARG A 199 19.15 -69.22 17.09
C ARG A 199 18.72 -68.82 15.69
N GLU A 200 18.95 -69.68 14.70
CA GLU A 200 18.55 -69.45 13.30
C GLU A 200 17.03 -69.31 13.17
N THR A 201 16.25 -70.23 13.73
CA THR A 201 14.78 -70.16 13.71
C THR A 201 14.28 -68.89 14.41
N SER A 202 14.83 -68.54 15.57
CA SER A 202 14.43 -67.31 16.28
C SER A 202 14.77 -66.04 15.50
N LEU A 203 15.94 -65.97 14.86
CA LEU A 203 16.36 -64.80 14.10
C LEU A 203 15.57 -64.67 12.79
N GLN A 204 15.26 -65.77 12.12
CA GLN A 204 14.39 -65.78 10.94
C GLN A 204 12.97 -65.31 11.27
N ALA A 205 12.38 -65.76 12.39
CA ALA A 205 11.06 -65.30 12.84
C ALA A 205 11.04 -63.80 13.17
N LYS A 206 12.07 -63.31 13.87
CA LYS A 206 12.24 -61.87 14.14
C LYS A 206 12.39 -61.07 12.84
N ARG A 207 13.22 -61.55 11.90
CA ARG A 207 13.41 -60.93 10.59
C ARG A 207 12.11 -60.83 9.80
N ALA A 208 11.34 -61.91 9.71
CA ALA A 208 10.05 -61.92 9.01
C ALA A 208 9.06 -60.92 9.62
N THR A 209 9.03 -60.79 10.94
CA THR A 209 8.20 -59.81 11.65
C THR A 209 8.59 -58.37 11.30
N VAL A 210 9.90 -58.08 11.30
CA VAL A 210 10.43 -56.75 10.95
C VAL A 210 10.22 -56.46 9.46
N GLU A 211 10.44 -57.42 8.56
CA GLU A 211 10.19 -57.24 7.11
C GLU A 211 8.71 -56.94 6.82
N ALA A 212 7.79 -57.69 7.43
CA ALA A 212 6.35 -57.44 7.28
C ALA A 212 5.97 -56.04 7.77
N TRP A 213 6.55 -55.60 8.89
CA TRP A 213 6.36 -54.24 9.39
C TRP A 213 6.93 -53.20 8.42
N LEU A 214 8.17 -53.38 7.93
CA LEU A 214 8.82 -52.47 6.98
C LEU A 214 8.00 -52.33 5.68
N THR A 215 7.50 -53.43 5.11
CA THR A 215 6.66 -53.34 3.90
C THR A 215 5.39 -52.54 4.14
N ARG A 216 4.72 -52.75 5.29
CA ARG A 216 3.52 -52.00 5.66
C ARG A 216 3.83 -50.51 5.91
N GLU A 217 4.91 -50.23 6.62
CA GLU A 217 5.28 -48.87 6.97
C GLU A 217 5.76 -48.08 5.75
N ALA A 218 6.46 -48.71 4.81
CA ALA A 218 6.86 -48.08 3.54
C ALA A 218 5.63 -47.58 2.74
N ASN A 219 4.57 -48.38 2.65
CA ASN A 219 3.31 -47.97 2.02
C ASN A 219 2.63 -46.83 2.79
N THR A 220 2.71 -46.85 4.12
CA THR A 220 2.13 -45.82 5.00
C THR A 220 2.86 -44.48 4.84
N LEU A 221 4.21 -44.50 4.81
CA LEU A 221 5.05 -43.33 4.54
C LEU A 221 4.78 -42.76 3.15
N GLN A 222 4.66 -43.62 2.14
CA GLN A 222 4.35 -43.18 0.77
C GLN A 222 2.99 -42.49 0.71
N LYS A 223 1.97 -43.04 1.39
CA LYS A 223 0.66 -42.39 1.50
C LYS A 223 0.76 -41.02 2.17
N TYR A 224 1.44 -40.93 3.32
CA TYR A 224 1.62 -39.64 4.00
C TYR A 224 2.36 -38.60 3.16
N ARG A 225 3.34 -39.01 2.35
CA ARG A 225 4.02 -38.13 1.40
C ARG A 225 3.06 -37.56 0.35
N LEU A 226 2.20 -38.40 -0.23
CA LEU A 226 1.21 -37.99 -1.22
C LEU A 226 0.14 -37.08 -0.62
N ASP A 227 -0.41 -37.44 0.54
CA ASP A 227 -1.41 -36.64 1.25
C ASP A 227 -0.85 -35.24 1.60
N LEU A 228 0.41 -35.18 2.06
CA LEU A 228 1.09 -33.91 2.35
C LEU A 228 1.31 -33.07 1.08
N ALA A 229 1.71 -33.68 -0.03
CA ALA A 229 1.89 -32.98 -1.31
C ALA A 229 0.57 -32.39 -1.83
N GLU A 230 -0.55 -33.13 -1.73
CA GLU A 230 -1.88 -32.65 -2.11
C GLU A 230 -2.30 -31.44 -1.26
N LYS A 231 -2.06 -31.48 0.06
CA LYS A 231 -2.34 -30.35 0.95
C LYS A 231 -1.50 -29.12 0.64
N HIS A 232 -0.22 -29.29 0.31
CA HIS A 232 0.60 -28.19 -0.20
C HIS A 232 0.02 -27.64 -1.49
N GLN A 233 -0.35 -28.48 -2.45
CA GLN A 233 -0.94 -28.03 -3.71
C GLN A 233 -2.22 -27.19 -3.49
N LYS A 234 -3.10 -27.63 -2.60
CA LYS A 234 -4.31 -26.88 -2.22
C LYS A 234 -3.97 -25.53 -1.57
N THR A 235 -3.01 -25.53 -0.63
CA THR A 235 -2.55 -24.32 0.07
C THR A 235 -1.93 -23.32 -0.90
N LEU A 236 -1.08 -23.77 -1.83
CA LEU A 236 -0.49 -22.92 -2.87
C LEU A 236 -1.56 -22.32 -3.80
N GLY A 237 -2.58 -23.11 -4.16
CA GLY A 237 -3.71 -22.61 -4.94
C GLY A 237 -4.50 -21.49 -4.23
N GLN A 238 -4.71 -21.61 -2.92
CA GLN A 238 -5.33 -20.57 -2.10
C GLN A 238 -4.42 -19.34 -1.95
N LEU A 239 -3.11 -19.55 -1.72
CA LEU A 239 -2.12 -18.48 -1.68
C LEU A 239 -2.09 -17.68 -2.99
N ARG A 240 -2.17 -18.35 -4.14
CA ARG A 240 -2.22 -17.69 -5.46
C ARG A 240 -3.47 -16.83 -5.61
N LYS A 241 -4.65 -17.32 -5.22
CA LYS A 241 -5.89 -16.54 -5.24
C LYS A 241 -5.81 -15.30 -4.36
N GLN A 242 -5.30 -15.47 -3.15
CA GLN A 242 -5.12 -14.37 -2.20
C GLN A 242 -4.09 -13.34 -2.71
N GLN A 243 -3.01 -13.82 -3.32
CA GLN A 243 -2.00 -12.98 -3.98
C GLN A 243 -2.62 -12.16 -5.11
N THR A 244 -3.40 -12.77 -6.01
CA THR A 244 -4.08 -12.06 -7.11
C THR A 244 -5.01 -10.97 -6.58
N LEU A 245 -5.81 -11.26 -5.55
CA LEU A 245 -6.68 -10.25 -4.94
C LEU A 245 -5.87 -9.03 -4.41
N ILE A 246 -4.77 -9.28 -3.70
CA ILE A 246 -3.96 -8.19 -3.12
C ILE A 246 -3.16 -7.43 -4.18
N LEU A 247 -2.53 -8.14 -5.12
CA LEU A 247 -1.61 -7.54 -6.10
C LEU A 247 -2.33 -6.97 -7.32
N ASP A 248 -3.35 -7.65 -7.82
CA ASP A 248 -3.99 -7.31 -9.10
C ASP A 248 -5.25 -6.45 -8.88
N GLU A 249 -5.84 -6.44 -7.67
CA GLU A 249 -6.93 -5.52 -7.33
C GLU A 249 -6.47 -4.41 -6.38
N GLU A 250 -6.11 -4.72 -5.13
CA GLU A 250 -5.90 -3.71 -4.09
C GLU A 250 -4.68 -2.81 -4.38
N LEU A 251 -3.55 -3.41 -4.78
CA LEU A 251 -2.36 -2.66 -5.14
C LEU A 251 -2.56 -1.85 -6.43
N ILE A 252 -3.26 -2.39 -7.43
CA ILE A 252 -3.59 -1.66 -8.66
C ILE A 252 -4.52 -0.48 -8.37
N GLN A 253 -5.52 -0.68 -7.51
CA GLN A 253 -6.42 0.39 -7.08
C GLN A 253 -5.67 1.49 -6.31
N TRP A 254 -4.72 1.11 -5.44
CA TRP A 254 -3.85 2.10 -4.79
C TRP A 254 -2.98 2.87 -5.80
N LYS A 255 -2.35 2.18 -6.76
CA LYS A 255 -1.58 2.85 -7.84
C LYS A 255 -2.45 3.79 -8.67
N ARG A 256 -3.69 3.40 -8.97
CA ARG A 256 -4.65 4.27 -9.68
C ARG A 256 -5.03 5.49 -8.85
N ARG A 257 -5.25 5.34 -7.54
CA ARG A 257 -5.47 6.50 -6.66
C ARG A 257 -4.25 7.43 -6.62
N GLN A 258 -3.03 6.88 -6.55
CA GLN A 258 -1.79 7.69 -6.62
C GLN A 258 -1.69 8.46 -7.95
N GLN A 259 -2.07 7.84 -9.07
CA GLN A 259 -2.11 8.50 -10.38
C GLN A 259 -3.12 9.66 -10.41
N LEU A 260 -4.34 9.45 -9.90
CA LEU A 260 -5.37 10.48 -9.85
C LEU A 260 -5.05 11.59 -8.84
N ALA A 261 -4.36 11.28 -7.73
CA ALA A 261 -3.85 12.25 -6.78
C ALA A 261 -2.85 13.22 -7.44
N GLY A 262 -2.11 12.77 -8.47
CA GLY A 262 -1.27 13.61 -9.30
C GLY A 262 -2.02 14.75 -10.00
N ASN A 263 -3.33 14.59 -10.24
CA ASN A 263 -4.21 15.63 -10.80
C ASN A 263 -4.95 16.44 -9.72
N GLY A 264 -4.60 16.29 -8.45
CA GLY A 264 -5.33 16.90 -7.33
C GLY A 264 -6.56 16.10 -6.90
N GLY A 265 -6.66 14.82 -7.28
CA GLY A 265 -7.65 13.90 -6.73
C GLY A 265 -7.42 13.58 -5.25
N PRO A 266 -8.30 12.79 -4.61
CA PRO A 266 -8.14 12.35 -3.23
C PRO A 266 -6.79 11.65 -3.00
N THR A 267 -6.22 11.82 -1.81
CA THR A 267 -4.96 11.17 -1.44
C THR A 267 -5.05 9.65 -1.57
N GLU A 268 -3.98 9.01 -2.00
CA GLU A 268 -3.87 7.57 -2.23
C GLU A 268 -4.14 6.68 -1.00
N GLY A 269 -4.06 7.26 0.19
CA GLY A 269 -4.14 6.55 1.46
C GLY A 269 -2.82 5.89 1.86
N GLY A 270 -2.72 5.45 3.12
CA GLY A 270 -1.50 4.84 3.65
C GLY A 270 -1.20 3.46 3.04
N LEU A 271 0.08 3.19 2.78
CA LEU A 271 0.57 1.89 2.30
C LEU A 271 0.64 0.82 3.39
N ASP A 272 0.43 1.16 4.66
CA ASP A 272 0.72 0.27 5.78
C ASP A 272 -0.18 -0.98 5.81
N VAL A 273 -1.45 -0.84 5.42
CA VAL A 273 -2.38 -1.99 5.30
C VAL A 273 -1.91 -2.94 4.19
N LEU A 274 -1.62 -2.40 3.01
CA LEU A 274 -1.09 -3.18 1.87
C LEU A 274 0.25 -3.84 2.22
N GLN A 275 1.14 -3.13 2.92
CA GLN A 275 2.38 -3.69 3.41
C GLN A 275 2.09 -4.87 4.33
N SER A 276 1.20 -4.72 5.32
CA SER A 276 0.87 -5.80 6.26
C SER A 276 0.35 -7.06 5.55
N TRP A 277 -0.43 -6.90 4.47
CA TRP A 277 -0.92 -8.03 3.67
C TRP A 277 0.19 -8.67 2.84
N CYS A 278 1.04 -7.86 2.20
CA CYS A 278 2.18 -8.37 1.44
C CYS A 278 3.18 -9.10 2.33
N GLU A 279 3.42 -8.60 3.54
CA GLU A 279 4.26 -9.23 4.56
C GLU A 279 3.68 -10.56 5.04
N LYS A 280 2.37 -10.62 5.33
CA LYS A 280 1.68 -11.88 5.69
C LYS A 280 1.77 -12.91 4.55
N LEU A 281 1.58 -12.48 3.29
CA LEU A 281 1.79 -13.35 2.13
C LEU A 281 3.23 -13.85 2.08
N ALA A 282 4.21 -12.96 2.19
CA ALA A 282 5.62 -13.32 2.15
C ALA A 282 5.98 -14.36 3.22
N ASP A 283 5.50 -14.17 4.46
CA ASP A 283 5.72 -15.11 5.56
C ASP A 283 5.12 -16.50 5.25
N LEU A 284 3.86 -16.56 4.81
CA LEU A 284 3.18 -17.84 4.51
C LEU A 284 3.80 -18.56 3.31
N ILE A 285 4.13 -17.82 2.24
CA ILE A 285 4.81 -18.37 1.06
C ILE A 285 6.18 -18.91 1.46
N TRP A 286 6.94 -18.16 2.26
CA TRP A 286 8.27 -18.59 2.70
C TRP A 286 8.21 -19.83 3.59
N GLN A 287 7.25 -19.91 4.53
CA GLN A 287 7.06 -21.08 5.38
C GLN A 287 6.72 -22.33 4.56
N ASN A 288 5.77 -22.24 3.61
CA ASN A 288 5.45 -23.35 2.72
C ASN A 288 6.65 -23.79 1.87
N ARG A 289 7.50 -22.84 1.43
CA ARG A 289 8.72 -23.17 0.69
C ARG A 289 9.70 -23.98 1.53
N GLN A 290 9.91 -23.59 2.77
CA GLN A 290 10.78 -24.32 3.69
C GLN A 290 10.23 -25.71 3.99
N GLN A 291 8.90 -25.86 4.12
CA GLN A 291 8.26 -27.17 4.29
C GLN A 291 8.46 -28.07 3.07
N ILE A 292 8.24 -27.56 1.85
CA ILE A 292 8.44 -28.34 0.60
C ILE A 292 9.91 -28.77 0.47
N ARG A 293 10.87 -27.89 0.77
CA ARG A 293 12.30 -28.23 0.76
C ARG A 293 12.67 -29.30 1.78
N ARG A 294 12.09 -29.25 2.97
CA ARG A 294 12.26 -30.31 3.98
C ARG A 294 11.66 -31.63 3.50
N ALA A 295 10.49 -31.61 2.87
CA ALA A 295 9.88 -32.80 2.27
C ALA A 295 10.74 -33.40 1.14
N GLU A 296 11.37 -32.54 0.33
CA GLU A 296 12.35 -32.94 -0.69
C GLU A 296 13.58 -33.60 -0.05
N HIS A 297 14.14 -33.01 1.00
CA HIS A 297 15.26 -33.60 1.74
C HIS A 297 14.90 -34.97 2.33
N LEU A 298 13.72 -35.12 2.94
CA LEU A 298 13.24 -36.41 3.45
C LEU A 298 13.07 -37.44 2.33
N THR A 299 12.61 -37.02 1.16
CA THR A 299 12.45 -37.90 -0.01
C THR A 299 13.81 -38.37 -0.54
N GLN A 300 14.82 -37.50 -0.57
CA GLN A 300 16.20 -37.85 -0.95
C GLN A 300 16.87 -38.80 0.06
N GLN A 301 16.60 -38.64 1.36
CA GLN A 301 17.16 -39.53 2.40
C GLN A 301 16.60 -40.96 2.34
N LEU A 302 15.32 -41.11 1.97
CA LEU A 302 14.67 -42.41 1.81
C LEU A 302 13.88 -42.41 0.50
N PRO A 303 14.54 -42.74 -0.63
CA PRO A 303 13.88 -42.81 -1.92
C PRO A 303 12.95 -44.03 -1.96
N LEU A 304 11.66 -43.77 -2.16
CA LEU A 304 10.63 -44.79 -2.35
C LEU A 304 10.08 -44.65 -3.78
N PRO A 305 9.85 -45.74 -4.52
CA PRO A 305 9.29 -45.66 -5.88
C PRO A 305 7.93 -44.96 -5.89
N GLY A 306 7.75 -43.97 -6.77
CA GLY A 306 6.45 -43.30 -6.95
C GLY A 306 6.57 -41.89 -7.52
N PRO A 307 5.43 -41.18 -7.67
CA PRO A 307 5.37 -39.88 -8.36
C PRO A 307 5.83 -38.68 -7.51
N MET A 308 6.41 -38.93 -6.33
CA MET A 308 6.69 -37.87 -5.35
C MET A 308 7.72 -36.85 -5.86
N GLU A 309 8.73 -37.29 -6.60
CA GLU A 309 9.77 -36.40 -7.15
C GLU A 309 9.18 -35.40 -8.16
N GLU A 310 8.29 -35.86 -9.04
CA GLU A 310 7.58 -35.00 -10.01
C GLU A 310 6.66 -34.00 -9.31
N LEU A 311 5.92 -34.45 -8.29
CA LEU A 311 5.04 -33.59 -7.51
C LEU A 311 5.82 -32.50 -6.75
N LEU A 312 6.93 -32.85 -6.10
CA LEU A 312 7.79 -31.89 -5.41
C LEU A 312 8.42 -30.90 -6.38
N THR A 313 8.84 -31.35 -7.56
CA THR A 313 9.38 -30.46 -8.62
C THR A 313 8.32 -29.44 -9.02
N LYS A 314 7.07 -29.87 -9.24
CA LYS A 314 5.96 -28.98 -9.56
C LYS A 314 5.66 -27.99 -8.43
N LEU A 315 5.55 -28.47 -7.18
CA LEU A 315 5.31 -27.61 -6.02
C LEU A 315 6.43 -26.56 -5.82
N ASN A 316 7.68 -26.96 -6.03
CA ASN A 316 8.83 -26.05 -6.01
C ASN A 316 8.76 -25.00 -7.12
N SER A 317 8.32 -25.36 -8.33
CA SER A 317 8.09 -24.41 -9.42
C SER A 317 6.98 -23.42 -9.04
N ASP A 318 5.80 -23.94 -8.68
CA ASP A 318 4.61 -23.14 -8.37
C ASP A 318 4.89 -22.12 -7.25
N ILE A 319 5.57 -22.54 -6.18
CA ILE A 319 5.89 -21.63 -5.07
C ILE A 319 6.99 -20.61 -5.43
N THR A 320 7.91 -20.99 -6.32
CA THR A 320 8.94 -20.06 -6.84
C THR A 320 8.30 -18.98 -7.72
N ASP A 321 7.30 -19.34 -8.52
CA ASP A 321 6.53 -18.38 -9.32
C ASP A 321 5.68 -17.45 -8.46
N ILE A 322 5.08 -17.98 -7.39
CA ILE A 322 4.33 -17.18 -6.41
C ILE A 322 5.24 -16.15 -5.72
N ILE A 323 6.39 -16.56 -5.19
CA ILE A 323 7.29 -15.59 -4.53
C ILE A 323 7.88 -14.59 -5.52
N SER A 324 8.19 -15.01 -6.75
CA SER A 324 8.72 -14.12 -7.78
C SER A 324 7.72 -13.04 -8.17
N ALA A 325 6.46 -13.41 -8.38
CA ALA A 325 5.38 -12.44 -8.62
C ALA A 325 5.19 -11.48 -7.43
N LEU A 326 5.28 -11.98 -6.19
CA LEU A 326 5.16 -11.12 -5.01
C LEU A 326 6.28 -10.09 -4.93
N VAL A 327 7.54 -10.53 -5.01
CA VAL A 327 8.72 -9.66 -4.85
C VAL A 327 8.78 -8.62 -5.96
N THR A 328 8.50 -9.02 -7.21
CA THR A 328 8.55 -8.10 -8.36
C THR A 328 7.42 -7.07 -8.31
N SER A 329 6.18 -7.46 -8.00
CA SER A 329 5.04 -6.54 -7.98
C SER A 329 5.04 -5.57 -6.79
N THR A 330 5.69 -5.95 -5.68
CA THR A 330 5.75 -5.15 -4.44
C THR A 330 6.92 -4.18 -4.38
N PHE A 331 7.76 -4.12 -5.42
CA PHE A 331 8.74 -3.06 -5.63
C PHE A 331 8.06 -1.88 -6.32
N ILE A 332 7.67 -0.87 -5.53
CA ILE A 332 6.78 0.21 -5.98
C ILE A 332 7.37 1.59 -5.70
N ILE A 333 6.83 2.60 -6.40
CA ILE A 333 7.18 4.00 -6.17
C ILE A 333 6.16 4.58 -5.20
N GLU A 334 6.60 4.84 -3.98
CA GLU A 334 5.80 5.44 -2.92
C GLU A 334 5.59 6.93 -3.16
N LYS A 335 6.66 7.65 -3.55
CA LYS A 335 6.59 9.05 -3.94
C LYS A 335 7.07 9.21 -5.38
N GLN A 336 6.15 9.55 -6.28
CA GLN A 336 6.45 9.75 -7.69
C GLN A 336 7.40 10.94 -7.89
N PRO A 337 8.29 10.89 -8.90
CA PRO A 337 8.97 12.09 -9.37
C PRO A 337 7.95 13.10 -9.91
N PRO A 338 8.27 14.41 -9.93
CA PRO A 338 7.45 15.38 -10.63
C PRO A 338 7.19 14.93 -12.06
N GLN A 339 5.92 14.95 -12.49
CA GLN A 339 5.56 14.52 -13.85
C GLN A 339 5.90 15.57 -14.91
N VAL A 340 6.16 16.82 -14.51
CA VAL A 340 6.83 17.81 -15.36
C VAL A 340 8.24 18.02 -14.80
N LEU A 341 9.25 17.55 -15.54
CA LEU A 341 10.65 17.61 -15.15
C LEU A 341 11.39 18.67 -15.93
N LYS A 342 11.86 19.71 -15.26
CA LYS A 342 12.77 20.70 -15.86
C LYS A 342 14.21 20.20 -15.82
N THR A 343 14.92 20.27 -16.94
CA THR A 343 16.35 19.95 -17.00
C THR A 343 17.16 20.80 -16.01
N GLN A 344 18.25 20.23 -15.50
CA GLN A 344 19.14 20.84 -14.50
C GLN A 344 18.48 21.22 -13.17
N THR A 345 17.21 20.87 -12.97
CA THR A 345 16.48 21.11 -11.73
C THR A 345 16.53 19.86 -10.86
N LYS A 346 16.70 20.05 -9.54
CA LYS A 346 16.70 18.94 -8.60
C LYS A 346 15.27 18.40 -8.43
N PHE A 347 15.14 17.09 -8.40
CA PHE A 347 13.89 16.40 -8.12
C PHE A 347 14.12 15.21 -7.19
N ALA A 348 13.04 14.71 -6.62
CA ALA A 348 13.04 13.64 -5.64
C ALA A 348 12.02 12.57 -6.00
N ALA A 349 12.27 11.34 -5.55
CA ALA A 349 11.35 10.22 -5.63
C ALA A 349 11.64 9.24 -4.47
N THR A 350 10.69 8.38 -4.14
CA THR A 350 10.87 7.36 -3.10
C THR A 350 10.34 6.03 -3.60
N VAL A 351 11.19 5.01 -3.50
CA VAL A 351 10.88 3.63 -3.90
C VAL A 351 10.85 2.77 -2.65
N ARG A 352 9.86 1.89 -2.53
CA ARG A 352 9.65 1.01 -1.36
C ARG A 352 9.48 -0.43 -1.82
N LEU A 353 10.04 -1.37 -1.06
CA LEU A 353 9.79 -2.80 -1.21
C LEU A 353 8.90 -3.27 -0.06
N LEU A 354 7.62 -3.55 -0.33
CA LEU A 354 6.64 -3.87 0.72
C LEU A 354 6.97 -5.18 1.48
N VAL A 355 7.71 -6.10 0.88
CA VAL A 355 8.10 -7.39 1.49
C VAL A 355 9.53 -7.39 2.07
N GLY A 356 10.24 -6.26 1.99
CA GLY A 356 11.67 -6.19 2.30
C GLY A 356 12.01 -6.45 3.77
N GLY A 357 11.09 -6.11 4.68
CA GLY A 357 11.21 -6.41 6.11
C GLY A 357 11.21 -7.92 6.37
N LYS A 358 10.18 -8.63 5.90
CA LYS A 358 9.97 -10.07 6.16
C LYS A 358 10.94 -10.99 5.43
N LEU A 359 11.33 -10.63 4.21
CA LEU A 359 12.29 -11.42 3.44
C LEU A 359 13.76 -11.16 3.83
N ASN A 360 14.00 -10.39 4.90
CA ASN A 360 15.32 -10.06 5.42
C ASN A 360 16.27 -9.39 4.41
N VAL A 361 15.71 -8.74 3.37
CA VAL A 361 16.50 -8.01 2.35
C VAL A 361 17.30 -6.87 2.98
N HIS A 362 16.79 -6.31 4.08
CA HIS A 362 17.46 -5.27 4.85
C HIS A 362 18.78 -5.71 5.51
N MET A 363 19.07 -7.02 5.61
CA MET A 363 20.35 -7.50 6.16
C MET A 363 21.54 -7.20 5.25
N ASN A 364 21.30 -7.07 3.95
CA ASN A 364 22.27 -6.57 2.98
C ASN A 364 21.54 -5.60 2.03
N PRO A 365 21.33 -4.34 2.46
CA PRO A 365 20.43 -3.42 1.77
C PRO A 365 20.91 -3.16 0.34
N PRO A 366 20.08 -3.43 -0.67
CA PRO A 366 20.50 -3.29 -2.05
C PRO A 366 20.55 -1.83 -2.50
N GLN A 367 21.31 -1.59 -3.56
CA GLN A 367 21.31 -0.31 -4.26
C GLN A 367 20.18 -0.30 -5.30
N VAL A 368 19.47 0.82 -5.37
CA VAL A 368 18.48 1.14 -6.39
C VAL A 368 19.09 2.17 -7.34
N LYS A 369 18.96 1.92 -8.64
CA LYS A 369 19.42 2.81 -9.70
C LYS A 369 18.23 3.36 -10.48
N ALA A 370 18.20 4.68 -10.66
CA ALA A 370 17.21 5.39 -11.46
C ALA A 370 17.75 5.65 -12.88
N VAL A 371 16.94 5.38 -13.90
CA VAL A 371 17.29 5.56 -15.32
C VAL A 371 16.08 6.14 -16.04
N ILE A 372 16.28 7.18 -16.86
CA ILE A 372 15.22 7.72 -17.71
C ILE A 372 15.15 6.95 -19.03
N VAL A 373 13.95 6.51 -19.38
CA VAL A 373 13.67 5.77 -20.62
C VAL A 373 12.50 6.41 -21.37
N SER A 374 12.48 6.27 -22.69
CA SER A 374 11.39 6.77 -23.53
C SER A 374 10.18 5.83 -23.46
N GLU A 375 9.03 6.30 -23.93
CA GLU A 375 7.82 5.47 -24.05
C GLU A 375 8.07 4.19 -24.88
N GLN A 376 8.81 4.28 -25.99
CA GLN A 376 9.12 3.12 -26.83
C GLN A 376 10.00 2.11 -26.09
N GLN A 377 10.99 2.58 -25.33
CA GLN A 377 11.85 1.73 -24.51
C GLN A 377 11.08 1.08 -23.37
N ALA A 378 10.18 1.83 -22.71
CA ALA A 378 9.29 1.30 -21.68
C ALA A 378 8.38 0.18 -22.23
N LYS A 379 7.83 0.36 -23.44
CA LYS A 379 7.04 -0.68 -24.12
C LYS A 379 7.86 -1.92 -24.48
N ALA A 380 9.11 -1.75 -24.92
CA ALA A 380 10.02 -2.87 -25.21
C ALA A 380 10.42 -3.64 -23.94
N LEU A 381 10.64 -2.94 -22.82
CA LEU A 381 10.92 -3.53 -21.51
C LEU A 381 9.79 -4.44 -21.04
N LEU A 382 8.53 -4.04 -21.26
CA LEU A 382 7.35 -4.86 -20.91
C LEU A 382 7.24 -6.14 -21.74
N LYS A 383 7.87 -6.18 -22.93
CA LYS A 383 7.92 -7.36 -23.81
C LYS A 383 9.13 -8.25 -23.56
N ASN A 384 9.95 -7.95 -22.54
CA ASN A 384 11.24 -8.61 -22.27
C ASN A 384 12.22 -8.58 -23.46
N GLU A 385 12.08 -7.60 -24.37
CA GLU A 385 13.06 -7.37 -25.42
C GLU A 385 14.33 -6.77 -24.79
N SER A 386 15.51 -7.27 -25.15
CA SER A 386 16.78 -6.84 -24.57
C SER A 386 17.11 -5.38 -24.94
N THR A 387 16.71 -4.43 -24.09
CA THR A 387 17.10 -3.01 -24.18
C THR A 387 18.39 -2.73 -23.41
N ARG A 388 19.41 -3.59 -23.52
CA ARG A 388 20.68 -3.39 -22.80
C ARG A 388 21.33 -2.07 -23.26
N ASN A 389 21.43 -1.12 -22.33
CA ASN A 389 22.23 0.11 -22.36
C ASN A 389 21.68 1.37 -23.05
N ASP A 390 20.48 1.36 -23.64
CA ASP A 390 19.92 2.59 -24.20
C ASP A 390 19.09 3.37 -23.17
N SER A 391 19.75 4.18 -22.35
CA SER A 391 19.06 5.25 -21.61
C SER A 391 18.69 6.39 -22.56
N SER A 392 17.51 6.96 -22.34
CA SER A 392 17.05 8.17 -23.06
C SER A 392 17.64 9.45 -22.49
N GLY A 393 18.50 9.37 -21.47
CA GLY A 393 19.09 10.56 -20.84
C GLY A 393 20.02 10.25 -19.67
N GLU A 394 20.65 11.30 -19.14
CA GLU A 394 21.61 11.23 -18.04
C GLU A 394 21.02 11.89 -16.78
N ILE A 395 20.71 11.08 -15.77
CA ILE A 395 20.31 11.53 -14.44
C ILE A 395 21.55 11.52 -13.53
N LEU A 396 21.83 12.64 -12.87
CA LEU A 396 22.83 12.76 -11.81
C LEU A 396 22.25 12.31 -10.47
N ASN A 397 23.10 11.80 -9.57
CA ASN A 397 22.72 11.26 -8.26
C ASN A 397 21.63 10.16 -8.34
N ASN A 398 21.76 9.30 -9.34
CA ASN A 398 20.76 8.31 -9.70
C ASN A 398 20.90 6.96 -8.98
N ASN A 399 21.79 6.84 -7.99
CA ASN A 399 21.94 5.64 -7.17
C ASN A 399 21.60 5.96 -5.71
N CYS A 400 20.84 5.09 -5.06
CA CYS A 400 20.47 5.22 -3.65
C CYS A 400 20.41 3.84 -3.00
N VAL A 401 20.98 3.68 -1.80
CA VAL A 401 20.89 2.42 -1.03
C VAL A 401 19.55 2.40 -0.30
N MET A 402 18.88 1.25 -0.25
CA MET A 402 17.64 1.11 0.52
C MET A 402 17.92 1.21 2.03
N GLU A 403 17.06 1.90 2.75
CA GLU A 403 17.15 2.10 4.20
C GLU A 403 15.97 1.43 4.90
N TYR A 404 16.25 0.71 5.98
CA TYR A 404 15.24 0.00 6.77
C TYR A 404 14.88 0.75 8.05
N HIS A 405 13.59 1.08 8.20
CA HIS A 405 13.05 1.70 9.40
C HIS A 405 12.44 0.63 10.32
N ARG A 406 13.09 0.37 11.45
CA ARG A 406 12.69 -0.72 12.37
C ARG A 406 11.31 -0.54 13.00
N THR A 407 10.89 0.69 13.25
CA THR A 407 9.60 1.00 13.91
C THR A 407 8.42 0.72 13.01
N THR A 408 8.55 1.00 11.71
CA THR A 408 7.49 0.86 10.70
C THR A 408 7.67 -0.37 9.82
N GLY A 409 8.81 -1.07 9.92
CA GLY A 409 9.16 -2.20 9.07
C GLY A 409 9.43 -1.82 7.60
N THR A 410 9.59 -0.54 7.27
CA THR A 410 9.66 -0.08 5.88
C THR A 410 11.07 -0.14 5.32
N LEU A 411 11.22 -0.73 4.13
CA LEU A 411 12.46 -0.75 3.37
C LEU A 411 12.31 0.13 2.13
N SER A 412 12.99 1.27 2.12
CA SER A 412 12.77 2.31 1.10
C SER A 412 14.07 3.00 0.67
N ALA A 413 14.19 3.37 -0.61
CA ALA A 413 15.25 4.22 -1.15
C ALA A 413 14.75 5.64 -1.39
N HIS A 414 15.36 6.63 -0.73
CA HIS A 414 14.97 8.04 -0.78
C HIS A 414 15.91 8.83 -1.70
N PHE A 415 15.48 9.05 -2.94
CA PHE A 415 16.20 9.92 -3.86
C PHE A 415 15.81 11.37 -3.58
N ARG A 416 16.71 12.17 -3.01
CA ARG A 416 16.40 13.56 -2.58
C ARG A 416 16.88 14.64 -3.55
N ASN A 417 17.87 14.33 -4.38
CA ASN A 417 18.64 15.33 -5.13
C ASN A 417 19.03 14.84 -6.54
N MET A 418 18.17 14.04 -7.18
CA MET A 418 18.36 13.66 -8.58
C MET A 418 18.28 14.90 -9.48
N SER A 419 19.00 14.91 -10.59
CA SER A 419 18.91 16.02 -11.58
C SER A 419 19.11 15.49 -12.99
N LEU A 420 18.21 15.86 -13.91
CA LEU A 420 18.28 15.44 -15.31
C LEU A 420 19.19 16.40 -16.08
N LYS A 421 20.37 15.92 -16.51
CA LYS A 421 21.39 16.73 -17.18
C LYS A 421 21.18 16.78 -18.69
N ARG A 422 20.87 15.64 -19.31
CA ARG A 422 20.67 15.50 -20.77
C ARG A 422 19.51 14.56 -21.06
N ILE A 423 18.79 14.82 -22.13
CA ILE A 423 17.72 13.98 -22.66
C ILE A 423 17.89 13.83 -24.17
N LYS A 424 17.73 12.61 -24.68
CA LYS A 424 17.68 12.27 -26.11
C LYS A 424 16.21 12.28 -26.52
N ARG A 425 15.90 12.95 -27.62
CA ARG A 425 14.54 13.10 -28.14
C ARG A 425 14.46 12.57 -29.56
N SER A 426 13.26 12.20 -29.98
CA SER A 426 13.00 11.88 -31.38
C SER A 426 13.05 13.13 -32.27
N ASP A 427 13.54 13.01 -33.51
CA ASP A 427 13.69 14.11 -34.49
C ASP A 427 12.33 14.58 -35.08
N ARG A 428 11.35 14.91 -34.22
CA ARG A 428 10.06 15.46 -34.63
C ARG A 428 10.10 16.99 -34.60
N ARG A 429 9.87 17.63 -35.76
CA ARG A 429 9.87 19.11 -35.92
C ARG A 429 8.64 19.74 -35.25
N GLY A 430 8.86 20.80 -34.46
CA GLY A 430 7.81 21.65 -33.85
C GLY A 430 8.02 21.89 -32.34
N ALA A 431 7.61 23.03 -31.80
CA ALA A 431 7.70 23.31 -30.36
C ALA A 431 6.71 22.47 -29.52
N GLU A 432 5.60 22.06 -30.15
CA GLU A 432 4.55 21.21 -29.57
C GLU A 432 5.02 19.75 -29.35
N SER A 433 6.00 19.27 -30.13
CA SER A 433 6.52 17.90 -30.00
C SER A 433 7.27 17.68 -28.68
N VAL A 434 7.82 18.74 -28.09
CA VAL A 434 8.60 18.69 -26.84
C VAL A 434 7.74 18.47 -25.61
N THR A 435 6.58 19.11 -25.54
CA THR A 435 5.67 19.08 -24.38
C THR A 435 4.73 17.87 -24.39
N GLU A 436 4.79 17.06 -25.44
CA GLU A 436 4.00 15.84 -25.62
C GLU A 436 4.84 14.57 -25.54
N GLU A 437 6.17 14.65 -25.70
CA GLU A 437 7.04 13.49 -25.62
C GLU A 437 7.16 12.98 -24.17
N LYS A 438 6.69 11.74 -23.96
CA LYS A 438 6.64 11.09 -22.65
C LYS A 438 7.88 10.23 -22.41
N PHE A 439 8.40 10.37 -21.21
CA PHE A 439 9.45 9.53 -20.65
C PHE A 439 8.94 8.86 -19.37
N THR A 440 9.72 7.96 -18.81
CA THR A 440 9.49 7.43 -17.46
C THR A 440 10.83 7.22 -16.77
N VAL A 441 10.84 7.40 -15.45
CA VAL A 441 11.98 7.06 -14.61
C VAL A 441 11.81 5.61 -14.17
N MET A 442 12.64 4.74 -14.73
CA MET A 442 12.75 3.35 -14.30
C MET A 442 13.67 3.26 -13.09
N PHE A 443 13.21 2.60 -12.05
CA PHE A 443 14.03 2.21 -10.90
C PHE A 443 14.32 0.72 -11.01
N GLU A 444 15.59 0.34 -10.92
CA GLU A 444 16.03 -1.05 -10.94
C GLU A 444 16.89 -1.38 -9.72
N SER A 445 16.75 -2.60 -9.22
CA SER A 445 17.56 -3.12 -8.12
C SER A 445 17.75 -4.63 -8.24
N GLN A 446 18.84 -5.13 -7.66
CA GLN A 446 19.15 -6.54 -7.61
C GLN A 446 19.50 -6.93 -6.17
N PHE A 447 18.89 -8.00 -5.68
CA PHE A 447 19.15 -8.54 -4.34
C PHE A 447 18.85 -10.04 -4.29
N SER A 448 19.34 -10.68 -3.24
CA SER A 448 19.08 -12.08 -2.96
C SER A 448 18.22 -12.27 -1.72
N VAL A 449 17.46 -13.36 -1.69
CA VAL A 449 16.61 -13.78 -0.56
C VAL A 449 16.96 -15.22 -0.19
N GLY A 450 16.90 -15.54 1.10
CA GLY A 450 17.12 -16.91 1.60
C GLY A 450 18.57 -17.39 1.53
N GLY A 451 19.54 -16.51 1.81
CA GLY A 451 20.96 -16.90 1.82
C GLY A 451 21.53 -17.15 0.42
N ASN A 452 21.23 -16.26 -0.55
CA ASN A 452 21.62 -16.37 -1.96
C ASN A 452 20.94 -17.47 -2.78
N GLU A 453 19.87 -18.06 -2.25
CA GLU A 453 19.10 -19.08 -2.97
C GLU A 453 18.30 -18.50 -4.14
N LEU A 454 17.63 -17.36 -3.93
CA LEU A 454 16.83 -16.68 -4.95
C LEU A 454 17.45 -15.31 -5.22
N VAL A 455 17.71 -15.01 -6.49
CA VAL A 455 18.24 -13.70 -6.93
C VAL A 455 17.16 -13.00 -7.74
N PHE A 456 16.71 -11.84 -7.26
CA PHE A 456 15.70 -11.04 -7.89
C PHE A 456 16.31 -9.84 -8.59
N HIS A 457 15.82 -9.56 -9.79
CA HIS A 457 16.04 -8.31 -10.51
C HIS A 457 14.69 -7.62 -10.60
N VAL A 458 14.49 -6.60 -9.76
CA VAL A 458 13.23 -5.87 -9.70
C VAL A 458 13.34 -4.58 -10.48
N LYS A 459 12.26 -4.24 -11.19
CA LYS A 459 12.13 -3.00 -11.96
C LYS A 459 10.75 -2.42 -11.74
N THR A 460 10.68 -1.10 -11.62
CA THR A 460 9.41 -0.38 -11.51
C THR A 460 9.50 0.94 -12.28
N LEU A 461 8.42 1.32 -12.95
CA LEU A 461 8.35 2.51 -13.80
C LEU A 461 7.53 3.59 -13.10
N SER A 462 8.02 4.83 -13.13
CA SER A 462 7.23 5.98 -12.69
C SER A 462 6.03 6.21 -13.60
N LEU A 463 5.07 7.00 -13.12
CA LEU A 463 4.10 7.62 -14.01
C LEU A 463 4.82 8.38 -15.14
N PRO A 464 4.17 8.57 -16.29
CA PRO A 464 4.78 9.30 -17.40
C PRO A 464 5.21 10.69 -16.97
N VAL A 465 6.41 11.07 -17.41
CA VAL A 465 7.00 12.38 -17.17
C VAL A 465 7.25 13.10 -18.50
N VAL A 466 6.96 14.40 -18.53
CA VAL A 466 7.29 15.29 -19.64
C VAL A 466 8.49 16.12 -19.25
N VAL A 467 9.53 16.10 -20.09
CA VAL A 467 10.78 16.82 -19.81
C VAL A 467 10.77 18.18 -20.52
N ILE A 468 10.89 19.26 -19.76
CA ILE A 468 10.95 20.64 -20.28
C ILE A 468 12.34 21.25 -20.10
N VAL A 469 12.67 22.23 -20.94
CA VAL A 469 13.93 23.01 -20.83
C VAL A 469 13.68 24.43 -20.33
N HIS A 470 12.50 24.98 -20.59
CA HIS A 470 12.11 26.34 -20.20
C HIS A 470 10.76 26.35 -19.49
N GLY A 471 10.56 27.25 -18.53
CA GLY A 471 9.34 27.31 -17.72
C GLY A 471 8.08 27.67 -18.52
N SER A 472 8.23 28.32 -19.67
CA SER A 472 7.10 28.60 -20.58
C SER A 472 6.44 27.35 -21.16
N GLN A 473 7.09 26.19 -21.06
CA GLN A 473 6.58 24.89 -21.53
C GLN A 473 5.74 24.16 -20.47
N ASP A 474 5.75 24.65 -19.24
CA ASP A 474 5.14 23.99 -18.08
C ASP A 474 3.63 23.78 -18.26
N ASN A 475 2.94 24.82 -18.74
CA ASN A 475 1.50 24.78 -19.00
C ASN A 475 1.11 23.64 -19.96
N ASN A 476 1.72 23.58 -21.15
CA ASN A 476 1.42 22.54 -22.14
C ASN A 476 1.85 21.14 -21.64
N ALA A 477 2.98 21.04 -20.93
CA ALA A 477 3.44 19.77 -20.35
C ALA A 477 2.48 19.26 -19.27
N THR A 478 1.97 20.16 -18.43
CA THR A 478 0.98 19.84 -17.39
C THR A 478 -0.34 19.39 -18.03
N ALA A 479 -0.74 19.94 -19.18
CA ALA A 479 -1.90 19.47 -19.95
C ALA A 479 -1.75 17.99 -20.35
N THR A 480 -0.58 17.63 -20.91
CA THR A 480 -0.26 16.26 -21.31
C THR A 480 -0.32 15.30 -20.12
N VAL A 481 0.26 15.71 -18.99
CA VAL A 481 0.26 14.94 -17.73
C VAL A 481 -1.14 14.76 -17.19
N LEU A 482 -1.93 15.84 -17.12
CA LEU A 482 -3.31 15.82 -16.64
C LEU A 482 -4.13 14.80 -17.42
N TRP A 483 -4.02 14.85 -18.75
CA TRP A 483 -4.75 13.94 -19.63
C TRP A 483 -4.32 12.49 -19.43
N ASP A 484 -3.02 12.24 -19.32
CA ASP A 484 -2.50 10.89 -19.10
C ASP A 484 -3.00 10.31 -17.77
N ASN A 485 -2.87 11.06 -16.68
CA ASN A 485 -3.32 10.64 -15.36
C ASN A 485 -4.84 10.39 -15.30
N ALA A 486 -5.64 11.19 -16.01
CA ALA A 486 -7.10 11.05 -16.01
C ALA A 486 -7.57 9.84 -16.83
N PHE A 487 -6.97 9.59 -17.99
CA PHE A 487 -7.55 8.72 -19.01
C PHE A 487 -6.72 7.48 -19.39
N ALA A 488 -5.46 7.38 -18.96
CA ALA A 488 -4.66 6.17 -19.22
C ALA A 488 -5.23 4.97 -18.45
N GLU A 489 -5.17 3.77 -19.06
CA GLU A 489 -5.61 2.53 -18.43
C GLU A 489 -4.67 2.14 -17.26
N PRO A 490 -5.17 1.51 -16.18
CA PRO A 490 -4.42 1.35 -14.92
C PRO A 490 -3.20 0.42 -14.98
N VAL A 491 -3.02 -0.36 -16.04
CA VAL A 491 -2.05 -1.49 -16.01
C VAL A 491 -0.91 -1.35 -17.01
N ILE A 492 -1.00 -0.49 -18.04
CA ILE A 492 0.02 -0.44 -19.08
C ILE A 492 0.16 0.99 -19.58
N PHE A 493 1.40 1.39 -19.85
CA PHE A 493 1.81 2.51 -20.72
C PHE A 493 1.21 2.39 -22.14
N VAL A 494 -0.11 2.36 -22.26
CA VAL A 494 -0.86 2.29 -23.50
C VAL A 494 -2.06 3.22 -23.34
N ILE A 495 -1.95 4.40 -23.95
CA ILE A 495 -3.14 5.07 -24.45
C ILE A 495 -3.44 4.40 -25.79
N GLU A 496 -4.40 3.48 -25.80
CA GLU A 496 -5.14 3.24 -27.04
C GLU A 496 -6.00 4.48 -27.29
N ARG A 497 -5.87 5.04 -28.50
CA ARG A 497 -6.83 6.03 -29.02
C ARG A 497 -8.16 5.31 -29.25
N LYS A 498 -8.96 5.11 -28.20
CA LYS A 498 -10.33 4.64 -28.35
C LYS A 498 -11.21 5.83 -28.74
N SER A 499 -11.28 6.06 -30.05
CA SER A 499 -12.47 6.65 -30.66
C SER A 499 -13.58 5.60 -30.59
N ASN A 500 -14.56 5.76 -29.69
CA ASN A 500 -15.96 5.36 -29.92
C ASN A 500 -16.91 5.87 -28.82
N LEU A 501 -17.69 6.88 -29.21
CA LEU A 501 -19.14 7.09 -29.05
C LEU A 501 -19.83 6.77 -27.70
N VAL A 502 -20.06 7.81 -26.88
CA VAL A 502 -21.39 8.25 -26.34
C VAL A 502 -21.33 9.78 -26.07
N HIS A 503 -22.45 10.49 -26.27
CA HIS A 503 -22.69 11.95 -26.23
C HIS A 503 -21.72 12.86 -25.45
N ASN A 504 -21.30 13.97 -26.09
CA ASN A 504 -20.41 15.04 -25.60
C ASN A 504 -18.99 14.62 -25.22
N THR A 505 -18.22 14.10 -26.19
CA THR A 505 -16.78 13.83 -26.00
C THR A 505 -15.94 15.02 -26.48
N ILE A 506 -15.11 15.59 -25.61
CA ILE A 506 -14.00 16.48 -26.01
C ILE A 506 -12.84 15.57 -26.43
N GLY A 507 -12.42 15.64 -27.70
CA GLY A 507 -11.24 14.90 -28.17
C GLY A 507 -9.94 15.49 -27.59
N TYR A 508 -8.89 14.68 -27.42
CA TYR A 508 -7.56 15.15 -26.99
C TYR A 508 -7.05 16.30 -27.88
N LEU A 509 -7.40 16.34 -29.16
CA LEU A 509 -7.02 17.42 -30.07
C LEU A 509 -7.69 18.76 -29.72
N CYS A 510 -8.90 18.72 -29.16
CA CYS A 510 -9.64 19.94 -28.78
C CYS A 510 -9.14 20.57 -27.46
N TYR A 511 -8.36 19.87 -26.63
CA TYR A 511 -8.06 20.33 -25.27
C TYR A 511 -6.73 21.12 -25.13
N PRO A 512 -5.56 20.65 -25.63
CA PRO A 512 -4.30 21.37 -25.60
C PRO A 512 -3.83 21.92 -26.96
N GLN A 513 -4.44 21.56 -28.11
CA GLN A 513 -3.94 21.92 -29.44
C GLN A 513 -4.82 22.91 -30.21
N GLU A 514 -6.15 22.74 -30.19
CA GLU A 514 -7.04 23.65 -30.91
C GLU A 514 -7.21 24.98 -30.16
N SER A 515 -6.94 26.08 -30.86
CA SER A 515 -7.26 27.41 -30.36
C SER A 515 -8.77 27.59 -30.27
N LEU A 516 -9.22 28.26 -29.20
CA LEU A 516 -10.63 28.58 -29.05
C LEU A 516 -11.11 29.44 -30.23
N PRO A 517 -12.36 29.27 -30.71
CA PRO A 517 -12.88 30.06 -31.83
C PRO A 517 -12.67 31.57 -31.62
N GLY A 518 -11.96 32.21 -32.55
CA GLY A 518 -11.65 33.65 -32.49
C GLY A 518 -10.56 34.05 -31.49
N ARG A 519 -9.78 33.10 -30.95
CA ARG A 519 -8.66 33.35 -30.02
C ARG A 519 -7.37 32.72 -30.54
N ASN A 520 -6.24 33.20 -30.00
CA ASN A 520 -4.90 32.68 -30.30
C ASN A 520 -4.36 31.77 -29.18
N PHE A 521 -5.25 31.25 -28.32
CA PHE A 521 -4.91 30.37 -27.20
C PHE A 521 -5.90 29.23 -27.11
N THR A 522 -5.46 28.10 -26.57
CA THR A 522 -6.27 26.87 -26.41
C THR A 522 -7.15 26.93 -25.16
N PHE A 523 -8.11 26.01 -25.05
CA PHE A 523 -8.95 25.92 -23.85
C PHE A 523 -8.12 25.74 -22.58
N TRP A 524 -7.14 24.82 -22.63
CA TRP A 524 -6.26 24.57 -21.49
C TRP A 524 -5.44 25.81 -21.09
N GLN A 525 -4.87 26.53 -22.06
CA GLN A 525 -4.11 27.74 -21.78
C GLN A 525 -4.96 28.82 -21.08
N TRP A 526 -6.21 28.98 -21.51
CA TRP A 526 -7.16 29.85 -20.84
C TRP A 526 -7.47 29.38 -19.43
N PHE A 527 -7.81 28.11 -19.27
CA PHE A 527 -8.19 27.53 -17.98
C PHE A 527 -7.04 27.60 -16.96
N ASP A 528 -5.83 27.27 -17.37
CA ASP A 528 -4.62 27.40 -16.54
C ASP A 528 -4.35 28.87 -16.15
N GLY A 529 -4.49 29.80 -17.08
CA GLY A 529 -4.39 31.23 -16.79
C GLY A 529 -5.41 31.71 -15.76
N VAL A 530 -6.66 31.23 -15.83
CA VAL A 530 -7.69 31.49 -14.82
C VAL A 530 -7.28 30.88 -13.47
N MET A 531 -6.85 29.62 -13.44
CA MET A 531 -6.39 28.97 -12.20
C MET A 531 -5.22 29.72 -11.55
N GLU A 532 -4.24 30.18 -12.32
CA GLU A 532 -3.12 30.98 -11.82
C GLU A 532 -3.59 32.30 -11.22
N LEU A 533 -4.47 33.03 -11.93
CA LEU A 533 -5.04 34.30 -11.46
C LEU A 533 -5.78 34.08 -10.14
N MET A 534 -6.61 33.03 -10.05
CA MET A 534 -7.34 32.70 -8.84
C MET A 534 -6.40 32.38 -7.69
N LYS A 535 -5.41 31.51 -7.90
CA LYS A 535 -4.45 31.11 -6.85
C LYS A 535 -3.62 32.29 -6.34
N LYS A 536 -3.20 33.20 -7.23
CA LYS A 536 -2.29 34.31 -6.88
C LYS A 536 -3.02 35.52 -6.29
N HIS A 537 -4.24 35.81 -6.73
CA HIS A 537 -4.89 37.09 -6.44
C HIS A 537 -6.30 36.98 -5.86
N LEU A 538 -7.05 35.92 -6.16
CA LEU A 538 -8.49 35.85 -5.84
C LEU A 538 -8.84 34.70 -4.88
N LYS A 539 -7.86 34.02 -4.30
CA LYS A 539 -8.08 32.82 -3.46
C LYS A 539 -9.06 33.06 -2.30
N PRO A 540 -9.00 34.16 -1.51
CA PRO A 540 -9.97 34.40 -0.45
C PRO A 540 -11.39 34.57 -1.02
N HIS A 541 -11.54 35.45 -2.01
CA HIS A 541 -12.84 35.73 -2.66
C HIS A 541 -13.46 34.46 -3.26
N TRP A 542 -12.68 33.65 -3.97
CA TRP A 542 -13.17 32.39 -4.56
C TRP A 542 -13.63 31.37 -3.52
N ASN A 543 -12.96 31.34 -2.36
CA ASN A 543 -13.34 30.44 -1.28
C ASN A 543 -14.60 30.91 -0.53
N ASP A 544 -14.85 32.23 -0.51
CA ASP A 544 -16.00 32.82 0.17
C ASP A 544 -17.32 32.67 -0.62
N GLY A 545 -17.23 32.36 -1.92
CA GLY A 545 -18.37 32.18 -2.85
C GLY A 545 -18.65 33.41 -3.68
#